data_AF-A0A534IMP2-F1
#
_entry.id   AF-A0A534IMP2-F1
#
_cell.length_a   1.000
_cell.length_b   1.000
_cell.length_c   1.000
_cell.angle_alpha   90.00
_cell.angle_beta   90.00
_cell.angle_gamma   90.00
#
_symmetry.space_group_name_H-M   'P 1'
#
loop_
_entity.id
_entity.type
_entity.pdbx_description
1 polymer ?
#
loop_
_entity_poly.entity_id
_entity_poly.type
_entity_poly.pdbx_seq_one_letter_code
_entity_poly.pdbx_strand_id
1 'polypeptide(L)' 'MPEVIVPGRDRVSFSRIPEVLSLPDLIGIQRESFDWLLRDGLSEVFAEVSPIEDFTETYQLIFGKHQFKE' A
#
# COMPACT_ATOMS: atom_id res chain seq x y z
N MET A 1 -25.41 18.16 -24.35
CA MET A 1 -24.49 19.30 -24.37
C MET A 1 -23.26 18.86 -23.59
N PRO A 2 -22.07 18.63 -24.19
CA PRO A 2 -20.93 18.18 -23.39
C PRO A 2 -20.14 19.41 -22.94
N GLU A 3 -20.31 19.79 -21.68
CA GLU A 3 -19.32 20.57 -20.93
C GLU A 3 -18.67 19.64 -19.92
N VAL A 4 -17.63 18.92 -20.35
CA VAL A 4 -16.61 18.39 -19.43
C VAL A 4 -15.28 18.76 -20.04
N ILE A 5 -14.74 19.91 -19.62
CA ILE A 5 -13.45 20.40 -20.08
C ILE A 5 -12.37 19.68 -19.25
N VAL A 6 -11.76 18.67 -19.86
CA VAL A 6 -10.51 18.07 -19.37
C VAL A 6 -9.36 19.00 -19.82
N PRO A 7 -8.38 19.36 -18.97
CA PRO A 7 -7.31 20.27 -19.37
C PRO A 7 -6.43 19.58 -20.41
N GLY A 8 -6.54 20.02 -21.67
CA GLY A 8 -5.76 19.53 -22.81
C GLY A 8 -6.64 19.26 -24.01
N ARG A 9 -6.67 20.23 -24.96
CA ARG A 9 -7.47 20.22 -26.21
C ARG A 9 -8.96 19.97 -25.99
N ASP A 10 -9.82 20.81 -26.58
CA ASP A 10 -11.28 20.65 -26.46
C ASP A 10 -11.72 19.26 -26.97
N ARG A 11 -11.99 18.34 -26.03
CA ARG A 11 -12.34 16.95 -26.30
C ARG A 11 -13.84 16.80 -26.15
N VAL A 12 -14.52 16.52 -27.26
CA VAL A 12 -15.96 16.26 -27.25
C VAL A 12 -16.21 14.79 -26.91
N SER A 13 -17.07 14.54 -25.92
CA SER A 13 -17.58 13.20 -25.59
C SER A 13 -18.99 13.01 -26.16
N PHE A 14 -19.24 11.87 -26.80
CA PHE A 14 -20.57 11.48 -27.32
C PHE A 14 -21.27 10.44 -26.43
N SER A 15 -20.75 10.20 -25.22
CA SER A 15 -21.33 9.24 -24.28
C SER A 15 -22.78 9.61 -23.95
N ARG A 16 -23.69 8.64 -24.08
CA ARG A 16 -25.11 8.80 -23.74
C ARG A 16 -25.40 8.52 -22.27
N ILE A 17 -24.54 7.73 -21.63
CA ILE A 17 -24.66 7.33 -20.23
C ILE A 17 -23.73 8.23 -19.39
N PRO A 18 -24.21 8.80 -18.27
CA PRO A 18 -23.37 9.60 -17.39
C PRO A 18 -22.37 8.71 -16.63
N GLU A 19 -21.14 9.20 -16.47
CA GLU A 19 -20.18 8.63 -15.52
C GLU A 19 -20.64 8.97 -14.10
N VAL A 20 -21.08 7.95 -13.37
CA VAL A 20 -21.63 8.11 -12.01
C VAL A 20 -20.56 8.04 -10.92
N LEU A 21 -19.37 7.53 -11.24
CA LEU A 21 -18.23 7.42 -10.36
C LEU A 21 -16.98 7.75 -11.16
N SER A 22 -16.12 8.60 -10.60
CA SER A 22 -14.84 8.93 -11.20
C SER A 22 -13.90 7.73 -11.25
N LEU A 23 -12.93 7.76 -12.16
CA LEU A 23 -11.82 6.82 -12.15
C LEU A 23 -11.18 6.75 -10.75
N PRO A 24 -10.96 5.54 -10.22
CA PRO A 24 -10.27 5.36 -8.95
C PRO A 24 -8.78 5.68 -9.10
N ASP A 25 -8.08 5.73 -7.96
CA ASP A 25 -6.62 5.81 -7.99
C ASP A 25 -6.01 4.53 -8.58
N LEU A 26 -5.48 4.64 -9.80
CA LEU A 26 -4.92 3.53 -10.55
C LEU A 26 -3.64 2.96 -9.94
N ILE A 27 -2.99 3.70 -9.02
CA ILE A 27 -1.82 3.23 -8.29
C ILE A 27 -2.11 3.02 -6.79
N GLY A 28 -3.37 3.15 -6.37
CA GLY A 28 -3.77 3.09 -4.96
C GLY A 28 -3.32 1.80 -4.30
N ILE A 29 -3.58 0.68 -4.97
CA ILE A 29 -3.16 -0.65 -4.53
C ILE A 29 -1.66 -0.72 -4.24
N GLN A 30 -0.82 -0.12 -5.09
CA GLN A 30 0.63 -0.16 -4.91
C GLN A 30 1.08 0.68 -3.71
N ARG A 31 0.44 1.83 -3.50
CA ARG A 31 0.75 2.73 -2.37
C ARG A 31 0.27 2.12 -1.05
N GLU A 32 -0.96 1.63 -1.02
CA GLU A 32 -1.60 1.03 0.16
C GLU A 32 -0.90 -0.27 0.58
N SER A 33 -0.54 -1.13 -0.37
CA SER A 33 0.20 -2.36 -0.10
C SER A 33 1.57 -2.07 0.55
N PHE A 34 2.29 -1.08 0.05
CA PHE A 34 3.58 -0.71 0.61
C PHE A 34 3.42 -0.02 1.98
N ASP A 35 2.41 0.83 2.17
CA ASP A 35 2.12 1.44 3.47
C ASP A 35 1.81 0.37 4.54
N TRP A 36 1.00 -0.63 4.21
CA TRP A 36 0.74 -1.76 5.08
C TRP A 36 2.02 -2.53 5.45
N LEU A 37 2.89 -2.81 4.46
CA LEU A 37 4.15 -3.51 4.71
C LEU A 37 5.01 -2.78 5.75
N LEU A 38 5.13 -1.46 5.62
CA LEU A 38 5.95 -0.64 6.52
C LEU A 38 5.33 -0.51 7.92
N ARG A 39 4.00 -0.50 8.03
CA ARG A 39 3.29 -0.29 9.30
C ARG A 39 3.19 -1.57 10.10
N ASP A 40 2.75 -2.64 9.45
CA ASP A 40 2.35 -3.88 10.12
C ASP A 40 3.17 -5.07 9.61
N GLY A 41 3.31 -5.21 8.29
CA GLY A 41 3.87 -6.41 7.66
C GLY A 41 5.26 -6.80 8.17
N LEU A 42 6.18 -5.84 8.35
CA LEU A 42 7.50 -6.15 8.93
C LEU A 42 7.42 -6.61 10.39
N SER A 43 6.55 -5.99 11.18
CA SER A 43 6.39 -6.37 12.59
C SER A 43 5.79 -7.76 12.75
N GLU A 44 4.83 -8.11 11.88
CA GLU A 44 4.22 -9.44 11.83
C GLU A 44 5.27 -10.51 11.53
N VAL A 45 6.10 -10.29 10.50
CA VAL A 45 7.17 -11.22 10.14
C VAL A 45 8.18 -11.38 11.27
N PHE A 46 8.59 -10.30 11.93
CA PHE A 46 9.51 -10.39 13.08
C PHE A 46 8.90 -11.14 14.26
N ALA A 47 7.59 -11.00 14.49
CA ALA A 47 6.89 -11.75 15.54
C ALA A 47 6.77 -13.24 15.20
N GLU A 48 6.57 -13.58 13.93
CA GLU A 48 6.46 -14.98 13.46
C GLU A 48 7.78 -15.76 13.65
N VAL A 49 8.91 -15.12 13.36
CA VAL A 49 10.23 -15.76 13.45
C VAL A 49 10.84 -15.70 14.86
N SER A 50 10.22 -15.00 15.80
CA SER A 50 10.75 -14.75 17.15
C SER A 50 10.02 -15.58 18.20
N PRO A 51 10.72 -16.11 19.23
CA PRO A 51 12.17 -16.06 19.43
C PRO A 51 12.93 -17.03 18.53
N ILE A 52 14.20 -16.71 18.27
CA ILE A 52 15.16 -17.63 17.65
C ILE A 52 16.00 -18.27 18.76
N GLU A 53 15.95 -19.59 18.86
CA GLU A 53 16.62 -20.38 19.89
C GLU A 53 17.74 -21.23 19.29
N ASP A 54 18.82 -21.42 20.06
CA ASP A 54 19.88 -22.34 19.68
C ASP A 54 19.53 -23.79 20.04
N PHE A 55 20.17 -24.76 19.40
CA PHE A 55 19.88 -26.19 19.62
C PHE A 55 20.24 -26.69 21.03
N THR A 56 21.00 -25.91 21.79
CA THR A 56 21.37 -26.23 23.19
C THR A 56 20.47 -25.56 24.21
N GLU A 57 19.46 -24.80 23.77
CA GLU A 57 18.51 -24.05 24.61
C GLU A 57 19.18 -23.11 25.63
N THR A 58 20.40 -22.64 25.31
CA THR A 58 21.19 -21.76 26.19
C THR A 58 21.06 -20.30 25.78
N TYR A 59 20.85 -20.04 24.50
CA TYR A 59 20.80 -18.69 23.95
C TYR A 59 19.50 -18.44 23.17
N GLN A 60 18.98 -17.23 23.31
CA GLN A 60 17.78 -16.78 22.63
C GLN A 60 18.01 -15.37 22.05
N LEU A 61 17.52 -15.15 20.83
CA LEU A 61 17.41 -13.83 20.20
C LEU A 61 15.94 -13.45 20.04
N ILE A 62 15.60 -12.23 20.45
CA ILE A 62 14.26 -11.65 20.31
C ILE A 62 14.35 -10.40 19.45
N PHE A 63 13.49 -10.30 18.45
CA PHE A 63 13.35 -9.06 17.68
C PHE A 63 12.56 -8.02 18.48
N GLY A 64 13.15 -6.84 18.65
CA GLY A 64 12.50 -5.67 19.24
C GLY A 64 11.75 -4.83 18.20
N LYS A 65 11.42 -3.58 18.56
CA LYS A 65 10.80 -2.64 17.63
C LYS A 65 11.75 -2.26 16.50
N HIS A 66 11.25 -2.24 15.27
CA HIS A 66 11.98 -1.73 14.11
C HIS A 66 11.67 -0.25 13.87
N GLN A 67 12.57 0.46 13.20
CA GLN A 67 12.41 1.87 12.83
C GLN A 67 13.08 2.15 11.48
N PHE A 68 12.50 3.07 10.72
CA PHE A 68 13.09 3.58 9.49
C PHE A 68 13.88 4.86 9.77
N LYS A 69 15.00 5.05 9.08
CA LYS A 69 15.75 6.31 9.12
C LYS A 69 15.28 7.23 7.99
N GLU A 70 15.36 8.53 8.23
CA GLU A 70 15.22 9.55 7.17
C GLU A 70 16.31 9.44 6.11
#